data_AF-G1TSD8-F1
#
_entry.id   AF-G1TSD8-F1
#
_cell.length_a   1.000
_cell.length_b   1.000
_cell.length_c   1.000
_cell.angle_alpha   90.00
_cell.angle_beta   90.00
_cell.angle_gamma   90.00
#
_symmetry.space_group_name_H-M   'P 1'
#
loop_
_entity.id
_entity.type
_entity.pdbx_description
1 polymer ?
#
loop_
_entity_poly.entity_id
_entity_poly.type
_entity_poly.pdbx_seq_one_letter_code
_entity_poly.pdbx_strand_id
1 'polypeptide(L)'
;MEGLVLLNALGTRLLFVLHSLVGVWRVTEVKKEPRFWLLALLNLLLLLETVLTLKFKRGRGYKWFSPAIFLYLISIMPSLWLLEVHHGTQYCSVPSEEMSQNTSRKEDINYTEVSSEQTNGADYLIESARVFVNNLSAVCEKVWTLGLHQTFLLLLIIGRWLLPIGGEITRDQLSQLLLMFVGTAADILEFTSETLEIQSVRSNPALVYAILILWTWSMLQFPLDLAVQNVVCSSTVLARGFPSLFFCQYSADLWNIGISVFIQDGPFLILRLILMTCFNVTNQMLVFFAAKNFLVVVLHLYRLVVLALGARASLQRHSKSSKGEPVCQGRHSESGPSLEVWQGEAKEDLAIALQASPAASDSHSTP
;
A
#
# COMPACT_ATOMS: atom_id res chain seq x y z
N MET A 1 -28.17 2.65 0.90
CA MET A 1 -26.71 2.94 1.03
C MET A 1 -26.03 2.09 2.09
N GLU A 2 -26.62 1.86 3.28
CA GLU A 2 -25.98 1.05 4.34
C GLU A 2 -25.70 -0.42 3.94
N GLY A 3 -26.60 -1.05 3.17
CA GLY A 3 -26.41 -2.43 2.70
C GLY A 3 -25.20 -2.63 1.78
N LEU A 4 -24.93 -1.69 0.86
CA LEU A 4 -23.77 -1.75 -0.03
C LEU A 4 -22.45 -1.60 0.74
N VAL A 5 -22.44 -0.74 1.75
CA VAL A 5 -21.29 -0.53 2.64
C VAL A 5 -20.96 -1.81 3.41
N LEU A 6 -21.98 -2.48 3.95
CA LEU A 6 -21.80 -3.76 4.64
C LEU A 6 -21.39 -4.88 3.68
N LEU A 7 -21.98 -4.95 2.49
CA LEU A 7 -21.62 -5.93 1.47
C LEU A 7 -20.15 -5.79 1.05
N ASN A 8 -19.70 -4.57 0.75
CA ASN A 8 -18.30 -4.33 0.39
C ASN A 8 -17.37 -4.66 1.57
N ALA A 9 -17.74 -4.26 2.79
CA ALA A 9 -16.96 -4.53 3.99
C ALA A 9 -16.80 -6.04 4.27
N LEU A 10 -17.86 -6.82 4.10
CA LEU A 10 -17.86 -8.27 4.26
C LEU A 10 -17.15 -8.97 3.09
N GLY A 11 -17.43 -8.54 1.86
CA GLY A 11 -16.84 -9.09 0.64
C GLY A 11 -15.32 -8.98 0.65
N THR A 12 -14.77 -7.81 1.00
CA THR A 12 -13.32 -7.63 1.10
C THR A 12 -12.68 -8.54 2.15
N ARG A 13 -13.33 -8.70 3.31
CA ARG A 13 -12.80 -9.56 4.37
C ARG A 13 -12.85 -11.04 3.98
N LEU A 14 -13.92 -11.46 3.31
CA LEU A 14 -14.01 -12.79 2.73
C LEU A 14 -12.90 -13.03 1.71
N LEU A 15 -12.64 -12.07 0.81
CA LEU A 15 -11.54 -12.17 -0.16
C LEU A 15 -10.17 -12.32 0.53
N PHE A 16 -9.92 -11.57 1.59
CA PHE A 16 -8.68 -11.69 2.39
C PHE A 16 -8.54 -13.06 3.06
N VAL A 17 -9.61 -13.58 3.67
CA VAL A 17 -9.62 -14.93 4.27
C VAL A 17 -9.38 -15.99 3.20
N LEU A 18 -10.09 -15.92 2.08
CA LEU A 18 -9.95 -16.89 0.98
C LEU A 18 -8.52 -16.90 0.42
N HIS A 19 -7.95 -15.72 0.15
CA HIS A 19 -6.58 -15.63 -0.37
C HIS A 19 -5.54 -16.14 0.65
N SER A 20 -5.70 -15.81 1.94
CA SER A 20 -4.86 -16.37 3.01
C SER A 20 -4.94 -17.89 3.07
N LEU A 21 -6.14 -18.46 2.98
CA LEU A 21 -6.34 -19.92 2.95
C LEU A 21 -5.70 -20.58 1.73
N VAL A 22 -5.78 -19.96 0.55
CA VAL A 22 -5.07 -20.44 -0.66
C VAL A 22 -3.56 -20.45 -0.42
N GLY A 23 -3.01 -19.42 0.23
CA GLY A 23 -1.61 -19.36 0.63
C GLY A 23 -1.21 -20.50 1.59
N VAL A 24 -2.01 -20.73 2.64
CA VAL A 24 -1.77 -21.81 3.62
C VAL A 24 -1.84 -23.19 2.95
N TRP A 25 -2.87 -23.42 2.13
CA TRP A 25 -3.01 -24.65 1.36
C TRP A 25 -1.79 -24.89 0.49
N ARG A 26 -1.32 -23.88 -0.26
CA ARG A 26 -0.14 -24.04 -1.11
C ARG A 26 1.12 -24.37 -0.31
N VAL A 27 1.32 -23.76 0.85
CA VAL A 27 2.43 -24.10 1.75
C VAL A 27 2.36 -25.56 2.19
N THR A 28 1.17 -26.06 2.56
CA THR A 28 0.99 -27.44 3.02
C THR A 28 1.25 -28.46 1.91
N GLU A 29 0.86 -28.17 0.67
CA GLU A 29 1.14 -29.01 -0.50
C GLU A 29 2.65 -29.08 -0.80
N VAL A 30 3.31 -27.92 -0.79
CA VAL A 30 4.74 -27.83 -1.12
C VAL A 30 5.61 -28.45 -0.02
N LYS A 31 5.33 -28.14 1.25
CA LYS A 31 6.12 -28.65 2.39
C LYS A 31 5.77 -30.10 2.78
N LYS A 32 4.64 -30.63 2.31
CA LYS A 32 4.11 -31.98 2.63
C LYS A 32 4.00 -32.27 4.13
N GLU A 33 3.86 -31.24 4.96
CA GLU A 33 3.69 -31.37 6.41
C GLU A 33 2.34 -30.76 6.85
N PRO A 34 1.50 -31.52 7.57
CA PRO A 34 0.18 -31.05 7.97
C PRO A 34 0.23 -29.95 9.04
N ARG A 35 1.36 -29.76 9.73
CA ARG A 35 1.52 -28.75 10.79
C ARG A 35 1.32 -27.32 10.29
N PHE A 36 1.61 -27.06 9.01
CA PHE A 36 1.44 -25.73 8.42
C PHE A 36 -0.01 -25.28 8.33
N TRP A 37 -1.00 -26.18 8.45
CA TRP A 37 -2.41 -25.81 8.61
C TRP A 37 -2.67 -24.97 9.86
N LEU A 38 -1.80 -25.00 10.87
CA LEU A 38 -1.90 -24.13 12.04
C LEU A 38 -1.90 -22.64 11.64
N LEU A 39 -1.25 -22.28 10.53
CA LEU A 39 -1.27 -20.89 10.01
C LEU A 39 -2.69 -20.43 9.67
N ALA A 40 -3.59 -21.34 9.31
CA ALA A 40 -5.00 -21.00 9.08
C ALA A 40 -5.67 -20.42 10.33
N LEU A 41 -5.17 -20.73 11.54
CA LEU A 41 -5.67 -20.17 12.80
C LEU A 41 -5.53 -18.64 12.84
N LEU A 42 -4.54 -18.06 12.15
CA LEU A 42 -4.36 -16.61 12.07
C LEU A 42 -5.55 -15.93 11.38
N ASN A 43 -6.29 -16.63 10.52
CA ASN A 43 -7.52 -16.12 9.92
C ASN A 43 -8.64 -15.88 10.95
N LEU A 44 -8.61 -16.54 12.11
CA LEU A 44 -9.56 -16.28 13.18
C LEU A 44 -9.45 -14.84 13.71
N LEU A 45 -8.25 -14.24 13.69
CA LEU A 45 -8.07 -12.84 14.08
C LEU A 45 -8.84 -11.90 13.14
N LEU A 46 -8.82 -12.19 11.83
CA LEU A 46 -9.53 -11.42 10.82
C LEU A 46 -11.05 -11.61 10.96
N LEU A 47 -11.52 -12.83 11.25
CA LEU A 47 -12.94 -13.09 11.56
C LEU A 47 -13.37 -12.35 12.84
N LEU A 48 -12.53 -12.34 13.88
CA LEU A 48 -12.80 -11.63 15.12
C LEU A 48 -12.90 -10.12 14.88
N GLU A 49 -11.97 -9.52 14.12
CA GLU A 49 -12.06 -8.11 13.71
C GLU A 49 -13.33 -7.82 12.94
N THR A 50 -13.74 -8.74 12.05
CA THR A 50 -14.99 -8.61 11.29
C THR A 50 -16.18 -8.49 12.24
N VAL A 51 -16.28 -9.39 13.23
CA VAL A 51 -17.36 -9.39 14.22
C VAL A 51 -17.32 -8.11 15.07
N LEU A 52 -16.14 -7.68 15.52
CA LEU A 52 -15.98 -6.47 16.32
C LEU A 52 -16.36 -5.21 15.53
N THR A 53 -15.93 -5.09 14.28
CA THR A 53 -16.22 -3.93 13.43
C THR A 53 -17.69 -3.86 13.05
N LEU A 54 -18.36 -5.00 12.86
CA LEU A 54 -19.81 -5.04 12.67
C LEU A 54 -20.58 -4.64 13.93
N LYS A 55 -20.20 -5.18 15.10
CA LYS A 55 -20.89 -4.91 16.37
C LYS A 55 -20.69 -3.47 16.86
N PHE A 56 -19.46 -2.96 16.86
CA PHE A 56 -19.14 -1.68 17.49
C PHE A 56 -19.15 -0.49 16.53
N LYS A 57 -18.88 -0.71 15.23
CA LYS A 57 -18.75 0.38 14.25
C LYS A 57 -19.73 0.31 13.10
N ARG A 58 -20.65 -0.66 13.10
CA ARG A 58 -21.65 -0.89 12.03
C ARG A 58 -20.99 -0.94 10.65
N GLY A 59 -19.77 -1.48 10.58
CA GLY A 59 -18.97 -1.59 9.36
C GLY A 59 -18.06 -0.40 9.04
N ARG A 60 -18.10 0.74 9.76
CA ARG A 60 -17.23 1.90 9.46
C ARG A 60 -15.76 1.65 9.84
N GLY A 61 -14.83 2.04 8.96
CA GLY A 61 -13.39 1.93 9.18
C GLY A 61 -12.83 2.88 10.25
N TYR A 62 -11.53 2.77 10.51
CA TYR A 62 -10.78 3.73 11.34
C TYR A 62 -10.14 4.81 10.44
N LYS A 63 -9.81 5.96 11.03
CA LYS A 63 -9.37 7.15 10.28
C LYS A 63 -7.94 7.05 9.74
N TRP A 64 -7.05 6.36 10.44
CA TRP A 64 -5.59 6.42 10.22
C TRP A 64 -4.92 5.06 10.04
N PHE A 65 -5.67 4.00 10.32
CA PHE A 65 -5.16 2.64 10.37
C PHE A 65 -6.24 1.71 9.84
N SER A 66 -5.86 0.69 9.07
CA SER A 66 -6.80 -0.32 8.59
C SER A 66 -6.53 -1.66 9.29
N PRO A 67 -7.27 -1.99 10.37
CA PRO A 67 -7.09 -3.26 11.08
C PRO A 67 -7.31 -4.48 10.20
N ALA A 68 -8.27 -4.42 9.27
CA ALA A 68 -8.55 -5.53 8.35
C ALA A 68 -7.36 -5.83 7.44
N ILE A 69 -6.72 -4.79 6.87
CA ILE A 69 -5.52 -4.96 6.04
C ILE A 69 -4.35 -5.45 6.90
N PHE A 70 -4.16 -4.89 8.09
CA PHE A 70 -3.07 -5.29 8.98
C PHE A 70 -3.17 -6.75 9.43
N LEU A 71 -4.36 -7.21 9.83
CA LEU A 71 -4.59 -8.60 10.21
C LEU A 71 -4.48 -9.54 9.00
N TYR A 72 -4.90 -9.08 7.82
CA TYR A 72 -4.65 -9.82 6.59
C TYR A 72 -3.15 -10.00 6.33
N LEU A 73 -2.32 -8.96 6.46
CA LEU A 73 -0.85 -9.06 6.37
C LEU A 73 -0.31 -10.12 7.34
N ILE A 74 -0.69 -10.05 8.63
CA ILE A 74 -0.27 -11.04 9.63
C ILE A 74 -0.64 -12.47 9.22
N SER A 75 -1.78 -12.66 8.57
CA SER A 75 -2.27 -13.98 8.16
C SER A 75 -1.56 -14.56 6.94
N ILE A 76 -1.26 -13.75 5.91
CA ILE A 76 -0.71 -14.22 4.62
C ILE A 76 0.82 -14.25 4.60
N MET A 77 1.47 -13.32 5.31
CA MET A 77 2.92 -13.14 5.22
C MET A 77 3.74 -14.36 5.65
N PRO A 78 3.42 -15.07 6.74
CA PRO A 78 4.15 -16.30 7.09
C PRO A 78 4.08 -17.35 5.98
N SER A 79 2.95 -17.45 5.28
CA SER A 79 2.78 -18.39 4.17
C SER A 79 3.67 -18.01 2.99
N LEU A 80 3.72 -16.73 2.61
CA LEU A 80 4.59 -16.23 1.53
C LEU A 80 6.07 -16.42 1.86
N TRP A 81 6.48 -16.15 3.10
CA TRP A 81 7.84 -16.41 3.57
C TRP A 81 8.25 -17.88 3.41
N LEU A 82 7.39 -18.80 3.83
CA LEU A 82 7.68 -20.22 3.78
C LEU A 82 7.81 -20.75 2.34
N LEU A 83 7.04 -20.19 1.41
CA LEU A 83 7.14 -20.49 -0.02
C LEU A 83 8.47 -19.97 -0.58
N GLU A 84 8.84 -18.74 -0.29
CA GLU A 84 10.06 -18.11 -0.83
C GLU A 84 11.34 -18.76 -0.29
N VAL A 85 11.38 -19.08 1.02
CA VAL A 85 12.53 -19.77 1.62
C VAL A 85 12.69 -21.20 1.09
N HIS A 86 11.59 -21.87 0.72
CA HIS A 86 11.65 -23.24 0.19
C HIS A 86 12.24 -23.31 -1.21
N HIS A 87 12.12 -22.26 -2.00
CA HIS A 87 12.53 -22.26 -3.40
C HIS A 87 14.01 -22.57 -3.63
N GLY A 88 14.87 -22.48 -2.62
CA GLY A 88 16.30 -22.82 -2.74
C GLY A 88 16.63 -24.20 -3.35
N THR A 89 15.68 -25.15 -3.41
CA THR A 89 15.97 -26.56 -3.75
C THR A 89 15.35 -27.13 -5.03
N GLN A 90 14.43 -26.44 -5.72
CA GLN A 90 13.72 -27.07 -6.85
C GLN A 90 13.58 -26.13 -8.05
N TYR A 91 14.55 -26.18 -8.96
CA TYR A 91 14.37 -25.64 -10.31
C TYR A 91 13.31 -26.50 -11.00
N CYS A 92 12.19 -25.89 -11.41
CA CYS A 92 11.33 -26.50 -12.40
C CYS A 92 12.19 -26.72 -13.65
N SER A 93 12.55 -27.96 -13.96
CA SER A 93 12.96 -28.32 -15.30
C SER A 93 11.75 -28.06 -16.19
N VAL A 94 11.67 -26.87 -16.77
CA VAL A 94 10.94 -26.67 -18.01
C VAL A 94 11.48 -27.74 -18.94
N PRO A 95 10.67 -28.67 -19.48
CA PRO A 95 11.10 -29.46 -20.60
C PRO A 95 11.40 -28.45 -21.71
N SER A 96 12.67 -28.10 -21.89
CA SER A 96 13.12 -27.41 -23.08
C SER A 96 12.63 -28.24 -24.25
N GLU A 97 11.96 -27.59 -25.21
CA GLU A 97 11.70 -28.13 -26.53
C GLU A 97 13.04 -28.48 -27.19
N GLU A 98 13.59 -29.65 -26.87
CA GLU A 98 14.57 -30.35 -27.68
C GLU A 98 14.01 -31.74 -27.98
N MET A 99 13.49 -31.85 -29.21
CA MET A 99 13.52 -33.03 -30.06
C MET A 99 13.10 -34.38 -29.44
N SER A 100 11.82 -34.72 -29.58
CA SER A 100 11.45 -36.12 -29.83
C SER A 100 10.63 -36.20 -31.12
N GLN A 101 11.35 -36.37 -32.24
CA GLN A 101 10.78 -37.06 -33.38
C GLN A 101 10.41 -38.49 -32.98
N ASN A 102 9.29 -38.95 -33.53
CA ASN A 102 8.82 -40.33 -33.64
C ASN A 102 8.16 -40.95 -32.41
N THR A 103 6.83 -40.96 -32.41
CA THR A 103 6.06 -42.17 -32.78
C THR A 103 4.60 -41.80 -32.98
N SER A 104 4.16 -41.79 -34.24
CA SER A 104 2.75 -41.90 -34.59
C SER A 104 2.23 -43.25 -34.08
N ARG A 105 1.58 -43.26 -32.91
CA ARG A 105 0.65 -44.32 -32.53
C ARG A 105 -0.71 -43.68 -32.34
N LYS A 106 -1.57 -43.87 -33.34
CA LYS A 106 -3.02 -43.69 -33.21
C LYS A 106 -3.47 -44.55 -32.03
N GLU A 107 -3.89 -43.91 -30.96
CA GLU A 107 -4.78 -44.52 -29.97
C GLU A 107 -6.15 -43.91 -30.21
N ASP A 108 -6.99 -44.71 -30.89
CA ASP A 108 -8.40 -44.42 -31.08
C ASP A 108 -9.07 -44.46 -29.71
N ILE A 109 -9.46 -43.29 -29.20
CA ILE A 109 -10.29 -43.18 -28.01
C ILE A 109 -11.70 -43.60 -28.39
N ASN A 110 -12.08 -44.83 -28.01
CA ASN A 110 -13.47 -45.27 -28.02
C ASN A 110 -14.26 -44.44 -27.01
N TYR A 111 -14.97 -43.43 -27.49
CA TYR A 111 -16.12 -42.89 -26.79
C TYR A 111 -17.27 -43.87 -26.98
N THR A 112 -17.60 -44.65 -25.95
CA THR A 112 -18.84 -45.42 -25.96
C THR A 112 -19.44 -45.53 -24.57
N GLU A 113 -20.66 -45.01 -24.50
CA GLU A 113 -21.75 -45.33 -23.57
C GLU A 113 -21.60 -45.00 -22.08
N VAL A 114 -22.09 -43.80 -21.78
CA VAL A 114 -23.15 -43.55 -20.80
C VAL A 114 -23.85 -44.84 -20.33
N SER A 115 -23.55 -45.24 -19.09
CA SER A 115 -24.53 -45.90 -18.25
C SER A 115 -24.99 -44.87 -17.21
N SER A 116 -26.30 -44.68 -17.18
CA SER A 116 -27.01 -43.81 -16.27
C SER A 116 -26.86 -44.30 -14.83
N GLU A 117 -25.93 -43.70 -14.09
CA GLU A 117 -26.11 -43.54 -12.66
C GLU A 117 -26.38 -42.07 -12.37
N GLN A 118 -27.47 -41.83 -11.68
CA GLN A 118 -27.96 -40.53 -11.27
C GLN A 118 -27.02 -39.97 -10.20
N THR A 119 -25.83 -39.55 -10.59
CA THR A 119 -24.87 -38.89 -9.72
C THR A 119 -25.41 -37.50 -9.41
N ASN A 120 -25.55 -37.19 -8.13
CA ASN A 120 -26.12 -35.94 -7.66
C ASN A 120 -25.31 -34.78 -8.26
N GLY A 121 -25.94 -33.66 -8.62
CA GLY A 121 -25.24 -32.51 -9.21
C GLY A 121 -24.03 -32.01 -8.38
N ALA A 122 -23.99 -32.36 -7.09
CA ALA A 122 -22.83 -32.16 -6.21
C ALA A 122 -21.59 -32.99 -6.62
N ASP A 123 -21.75 -34.23 -7.08
CA ASP A 123 -20.64 -35.13 -7.45
C ASP A 123 -19.92 -34.61 -8.71
N TYR A 124 -20.68 -34.06 -9.67
CA TYR A 124 -20.10 -33.40 -10.86
C TYR A 124 -19.33 -32.12 -10.49
N LEU A 125 -19.81 -31.32 -9.54
CA LEU A 125 -19.10 -30.13 -9.06
C LEU A 125 -17.84 -30.50 -8.29
N ILE A 126 -17.87 -31.58 -7.49
CA ILE A 126 -16.71 -32.08 -6.76
C ILE A 126 -15.64 -32.58 -7.73
N GLU A 127 -16.02 -33.33 -8.76
CA GLU A 127 -15.06 -33.84 -9.76
C GLU A 127 -14.46 -32.69 -10.60
N SER A 128 -15.28 -31.71 -11.00
CA SER A 128 -14.79 -30.50 -11.68
C SER A 128 -13.83 -29.69 -10.79
N ALA A 129 -14.15 -29.52 -9.51
CA ALA A 129 -13.26 -28.88 -8.54
C ALA A 129 -11.95 -29.65 -8.37
N ARG A 130 -11.99 -30.98 -8.32
CA ARG A 130 -10.80 -31.84 -8.23
C ARG A 130 -9.91 -31.66 -9.47
N VAL A 131 -10.48 -31.71 -10.67
CA VAL A 131 -9.74 -31.50 -11.93
C VAL A 131 -9.10 -30.11 -11.97
N PHE A 132 -9.84 -29.08 -11.55
CA PHE A 132 -9.32 -27.72 -11.47
C PHE A 132 -8.15 -27.61 -10.48
N VAL A 133 -8.30 -28.16 -9.26
CA VAL A 133 -7.25 -28.17 -8.24
C VAL A 133 -6.02 -28.94 -8.72
N ASN A 134 -6.19 -30.08 -9.38
CA ASN A 134 -5.08 -30.86 -9.93
C ASN A 134 -4.31 -30.08 -11.00
N ASN A 135 -5.01 -29.41 -11.91
CA ASN A 135 -4.38 -28.56 -12.93
C ASN A 135 -3.67 -27.35 -12.30
N LEU A 136 -4.27 -26.76 -11.28
CA LEU A 136 -3.66 -25.70 -10.46
C LEU A 136 -2.35 -26.18 -9.82
N SER A 137 -2.39 -27.34 -9.16
CA SER A 137 -1.26 -27.90 -8.42
C SER A 137 -0.06 -28.22 -9.31
N ALA A 138 -0.31 -28.49 -10.60
CA ALA A 138 0.68 -28.84 -11.61
C ALA A 138 1.50 -27.65 -12.15
N VAL A 139 1.04 -26.40 -11.95
CA VAL A 139 1.80 -25.22 -12.39
C VAL A 139 3.09 -25.08 -11.56
N CYS A 140 4.16 -24.58 -12.18
CA CYS A 140 5.48 -24.44 -11.55
C CYS A 140 5.43 -23.57 -10.27
N GLU A 141 6.17 -24.00 -9.23
CA GLU A 141 6.23 -23.34 -7.92
C GLU A 141 6.67 -21.87 -7.98
N LYS A 142 7.62 -21.55 -8.86
CA LYS A 142 8.10 -20.17 -9.07
C LYS A 142 6.96 -19.28 -9.57
N VAL A 143 6.22 -19.76 -10.58
CA VAL A 143 5.10 -19.03 -11.19
C VAL A 143 3.96 -18.86 -10.19
N TRP A 144 3.65 -19.90 -9.41
CA TRP A 144 2.66 -19.83 -8.33
C TRP A 144 2.98 -18.78 -7.29
N THR A 145 4.21 -18.78 -6.80
CA THR A 145 4.60 -17.91 -5.71
C THR A 145 4.65 -16.46 -6.17
N LEU A 146 5.12 -16.22 -7.41
CA LEU A 146 5.04 -14.90 -8.03
C LEU A 146 3.57 -14.46 -8.20
N GLY A 147 2.70 -15.34 -8.69
CA GLY A 147 1.27 -15.07 -8.80
C GLY A 147 0.60 -14.79 -7.45
N LEU A 148 1.00 -15.49 -6.40
CA LEU A 148 0.55 -15.22 -5.03
C LEU A 148 1.01 -13.85 -4.53
N HIS A 149 2.27 -13.46 -4.78
CA HIS A 149 2.77 -12.11 -4.45
C HIS A 149 2.03 -11.01 -5.22
N GLN A 150 1.78 -11.21 -6.52
CA GLN A 150 1.07 -10.24 -7.36
C GLN A 150 -0.40 -10.08 -6.96
N THR A 151 -1.12 -11.20 -6.77
CA THR A 151 -2.51 -11.18 -6.33
C THR A 151 -2.66 -10.64 -4.91
N PHE A 152 -1.70 -10.92 -4.03
CA PHE A 152 -1.62 -10.33 -2.70
C PHE A 152 -1.57 -8.79 -2.76
N LEU A 153 -0.64 -8.22 -3.54
CA LEU A 153 -0.53 -6.76 -3.70
C LEU A 153 -1.79 -6.14 -4.32
N LEU A 154 -2.35 -6.78 -5.34
CA LEU A 154 -3.60 -6.34 -5.96
C LEU A 154 -4.76 -6.34 -4.95
N LEU A 155 -4.87 -7.36 -4.10
CA LEU A 155 -5.89 -7.43 -3.07
C LEU A 155 -5.72 -6.35 -2.01
N LEU A 156 -4.51 -5.91 -1.68
CA LEU A 156 -4.31 -4.77 -0.79
C LEU A 156 -4.90 -3.48 -1.39
N ILE A 157 -4.68 -3.24 -2.69
CA ILE A 157 -5.18 -2.06 -3.40
C ILE A 157 -6.71 -2.12 -3.54
N ILE A 158 -7.26 -3.26 -4.00
CA ILE A 158 -8.71 -3.46 -4.15
C ILE A 158 -9.39 -3.41 -2.77
N GLY A 159 -8.78 -4.04 -1.77
CA GLY A 159 -9.31 -4.05 -0.42
C GLY A 159 -9.36 -2.65 0.17
N ARG A 160 -8.35 -1.82 -0.09
CA ARG A 160 -8.37 -0.41 0.28
C ARG A 160 -9.49 0.37 -0.42
N TRP A 161 -9.71 0.08 -1.70
CA TRP A 161 -10.76 0.74 -2.48
C TRP A 161 -12.18 0.37 -2.02
N LEU A 162 -12.40 -0.89 -1.65
CA LEU A 162 -13.71 -1.42 -1.25
C LEU A 162 -14.05 -1.19 0.23
N LEU A 163 -13.04 -1.12 1.11
CA LEU A 163 -13.27 -0.92 2.54
C LEU A 163 -13.94 0.43 2.80
N PRO A 164 -14.99 0.46 3.63
CA PRO A 164 -15.73 1.69 3.89
C PRO A 164 -14.92 2.70 4.70
N ILE A 165 -14.88 3.91 4.16
CA ILE A 165 -14.09 5.04 4.67
C ILE A 165 -14.66 5.51 6.02
N GLY A 166 -13.81 5.52 7.05
CA GLY A 166 -14.19 5.89 8.42
C GLY A 166 -14.18 7.39 8.75
N GLY A 167 -14.15 8.29 7.75
CA GLY A 167 -14.01 9.74 7.95
C GLY A 167 -14.32 10.57 6.70
N GLU A 168 -14.17 11.91 6.80
CA GLU A 168 -14.34 12.89 5.71
C GLU A 168 -13.20 12.85 4.66
N ILE A 169 -12.69 11.67 4.30
CA ILE A 169 -11.74 11.58 3.18
C ILE A 169 -12.57 11.75 1.89
N THR A 170 -12.18 12.71 1.06
CA THR A 170 -12.85 12.95 -0.22
C THR A 170 -12.53 11.81 -1.20
N ARG A 171 -13.41 11.58 -2.18
CA ARG A 171 -13.17 10.54 -3.20
C ARG A 171 -11.90 10.80 -4.02
N ASP A 172 -11.52 12.06 -4.17
CA ASP A 172 -10.30 12.46 -4.87
C ASP A 172 -9.03 12.12 -4.08
N GLN A 173 -9.08 12.26 -2.76
CA GLN A 173 -7.98 11.86 -1.90
C GLN A 173 -7.81 10.34 -1.87
N LEU A 174 -8.92 9.59 -1.91
CA LEU A 174 -8.87 8.13 -2.03
C LEU A 174 -8.25 7.71 -3.37
N SER A 175 -8.62 8.33 -4.50
CA SER A 175 -8.05 7.97 -5.80
C SER A 175 -6.56 8.25 -5.88
N GLN A 176 -6.11 9.40 -5.35
CA GLN A 176 -4.68 9.72 -5.24
C GLN A 176 -3.92 8.72 -4.37
N LEU A 177 -4.50 8.34 -3.21
CA LEU A 177 -3.90 7.34 -2.33
C LEU A 177 -3.79 5.96 -3.01
N LEU A 178 -4.83 5.53 -3.72
CA LEU A 178 -4.81 4.25 -4.45
C LEU A 178 -3.76 4.25 -5.56
N LEU A 179 -3.58 5.37 -6.29
CA LEU A 179 -2.52 5.50 -7.29
C LEU A 179 -1.12 5.43 -6.66
N MET A 180 -0.93 6.03 -5.49
CA MET A 180 0.32 5.91 -4.74
C MET A 180 0.58 4.45 -4.34
N PHE A 181 -0.45 3.73 -3.87
CA PHE A 181 -0.35 2.32 -3.51
C PHE A 181 -0.03 1.40 -4.69
N VAL A 182 -0.47 1.73 -5.90
CA VAL A 182 -0.05 1.01 -7.12
C VAL A 182 1.44 1.19 -7.37
N GLY A 183 1.94 2.43 -7.24
CA GLY A 183 3.38 2.72 -7.37
C GLY A 183 4.23 2.01 -6.32
N THR A 184 3.82 2.06 -5.04
CA THR A 184 4.54 1.36 -3.96
C THR A 184 4.50 -0.14 -4.12
N ALA A 185 3.36 -0.72 -4.52
CA ALA A 185 3.26 -2.15 -4.80
C ALA A 185 4.21 -2.58 -5.92
N ALA A 186 4.30 -1.79 -7.01
CA ALA A 186 5.22 -2.06 -8.10
C ALA A 186 6.67 -2.02 -7.64
N ASP A 187 7.06 -0.99 -6.87
CA ASP A 187 8.42 -0.85 -6.33
C ASP A 187 8.81 -2.00 -5.41
N ILE A 188 7.89 -2.45 -4.54
CA ILE A 188 8.16 -3.56 -3.62
C ILE A 188 8.25 -4.90 -4.38
N LEU A 189 7.37 -5.12 -5.36
CA LEU A 189 7.40 -6.33 -6.21
C LEU A 189 8.69 -6.39 -7.02
N GLU A 190 9.07 -5.27 -7.66
CA GLU A 190 10.31 -5.11 -8.41
C GLU A 190 11.52 -5.40 -7.51
N PHE A 191 11.59 -4.78 -6.33
CA PHE A 191 12.68 -5.02 -5.37
C PHE A 191 12.81 -6.51 -5.02
N THR A 192 11.70 -7.17 -4.69
CA THR A 192 11.71 -8.55 -4.21
C THR A 192 12.04 -9.52 -5.34
N SER A 193 11.38 -9.36 -6.49
CA SER A 193 11.58 -10.23 -7.66
C SER A 193 13.02 -10.12 -8.18
N GLU A 194 13.53 -8.91 -8.41
CA GLU A 194 14.88 -8.72 -8.96
C GLU A 194 15.97 -9.16 -7.98
N THR A 195 15.79 -8.90 -6.67
CA THR A 195 16.85 -9.20 -5.70
C THR A 195 16.91 -10.70 -5.37
N LEU A 196 15.76 -11.39 -5.32
CA LEU A 196 15.70 -12.83 -5.05
C LEU A 196 16.00 -13.70 -6.28
N GLU A 197 15.93 -13.14 -7.49
CA GLU A 197 16.38 -13.82 -8.71
C GLU A 197 17.92 -13.92 -8.80
N ILE A 198 18.67 -13.13 -8.04
CA ILE A 198 20.13 -13.17 -8.03
C ILE A 198 20.63 -14.44 -7.33
N GLN A 199 21.36 -15.28 -8.06
CA GLN A 199 21.86 -16.56 -7.54
C GLN A 199 22.79 -16.43 -6.33
N SER A 200 23.66 -15.41 -6.30
CA SER A 200 24.57 -15.17 -5.18
C SER A 200 23.83 -14.79 -3.89
N VAL A 201 22.70 -14.09 -4.01
CA VAL A 201 21.82 -13.75 -2.90
C VAL A 201 21.13 -15.01 -2.39
N ARG A 202 20.58 -15.83 -3.30
CA ARG A 202 19.84 -17.06 -2.96
C ARG A 202 20.71 -18.13 -2.29
N SER A 203 22.00 -18.16 -2.61
CA SER A 203 22.97 -19.05 -1.96
C SER A 203 23.16 -18.73 -0.47
N ASN A 204 22.95 -17.46 -0.07
CA ASN A 204 23.14 -17.04 1.32
C ASN A 204 21.78 -16.88 2.04
N PRO A 205 21.40 -17.80 2.94
CA PRO A 205 20.12 -17.75 3.62
C PRO A 205 19.96 -16.47 4.46
N ALA A 206 21.05 -15.90 4.99
CA ALA A 206 21.00 -14.67 5.77
C ALA A 206 20.53 -13.48 4.91
N LEU A 207 20.93 -13.41 3.63
CA LEU A 207 20.47 -12.37 2.72
C LEU A 207 19.01 -12.55 2.32
N VAL A 208 18.59 -13.80 2.05
CA VAL A 208 17.18 -14.11 1.76
C VAL A 208 16.28 -13.68 2.92
N TYR A 209 16.64 -14.04 4.16
CA TYR A 209 15.91 -13.59 5.34
C TYR A 209 15.94 -12.07 5.50
N ALA A 210 17.07 -11.41 5.26
CA ALA A 210 17.15 -9.95 5.32
C ALA A 210 16.21 -9.28 4.30
N ILE A 211 16.15 -9.79 3.06
CA ILE A 211 15.24 -9.30 2.02
C ILE A 211 13.78 -9.50 2.42
N LEU A 212 13.44 -10.68 2.94
CA LEU A 212 12.08 -10.99 3.39
C LEU A 212 11.64 -10.13 4.59
N ILE A 213 12.57 -9.82 5.51
CA ILE A 213 12.32 -8.88 6.62
C ILE A 213 12.04 -7.48 6.07
N LEU A 214 12.88 -7.00 5.15
CA LEU A 214 12.71 -5.69 4.53
C LEU A 214 11.42 -5.60 3.71
N TRP A 215 11.10 -6.65 2.95
CA TRP A 215 9.83 -6.79 2.25
C TRP A 215 8.66 -6.73 3.25
N THR A 216 8.78 -7.43 4.38
CA THR A 216 7.73 -7.44 5.39
C THR A 216 7.49 -6.08 6.01
N TRP A 217 8.59 -5.41 6.35
CA TRP A 217 8.58 -4.05 6.85
C TRP A 217 7.91 -3.10 5.85
N SER A 218 8.25 -3.22 4.56
CA SER A 218 7.69 -2.37 3.50
C SER A 218 6.16 -2.51 3.34
N MET A 219 5.59 -3.68 3.68
CA MET A 219 4.13 -3.91 3.60
C MET A 219 3.33 -3.18 4.66
N LEU A 220 3.95 -2.71 5.76
CA LEU A 220 3.25 -1.94 6.79
C LEU A 220 2.73 -0.59 6.29
N GLN A 221 3.12 -0.15 5.10
CA GLN A 221 2.61 1.08 4.49
C GLN A 221 1.12 0.98 4.12
N PHE A 222 0.66 -0.18 3.63
CA PHE A 222 -0.73 -0.37 3.20
C PHE A 222 -1.78 -0.22 4.32
N PRO A 223 -1.55 -0.69 5.56
CA PRO A 223 -2.47 -0.45 6.66
C PRO A 223 -2.33 0.94 7.31
N LEU A 224 -1.26 1.70 7.03
CA LEU A 224 -1.02 3.02 7.63
C LEU A 224 -1.52 4.13 6.69
N ASP A 225 -2.65 4.74 7.04
CA ASP A 225 -3.31 5.76 6.23
C ASP A 225 -3.12 7.15 6.82
N LEU A 226 -1.89 7.65 6.79
CA LEU A 226 -1.56 8.99 7.30
C LEU A 226 -1.74 10.11 6.29
N ALA A 227 -2.17 9.79 5.07
CA ALA A 227 -2.04 10.70 3.94
C ALA A 227 -2.90 11.98 3.98
N VAL A 228 -3.87 12.14 4.90
CA VAL A 228 -4.88 13.19 4.69
C VAL A 228 -5.53 13.78 5.95
N GLN A 229 -4.77 14.27 6.92
CA GLN A 229 -5.36 15.26 7.82
C GLN A 229 -4.41 16.44 8.00
N ASN A 230 -4.79 17.54 7.36
CA ASN A 230 -4.27 18.86 7.70
C ASN A 230 -4.72 19.14 9.14
N VAL A 231 -3.83 18.95 10.11
CA VAL A 231 -4.11 19.34 11.49
C VAL A 231 -4.19 20.86 11.52
N VAL A 232 -5.38 21.41 11.78
CA VAL A 232 -5.55 22.84 11.97
C VAL A 232 -4.81 23.24 13.24
N CYS A 233 -3.69 23.96 13.10
CA CYS A 233 -2.90 24.41 14.22
C CYS A 233 -3.55 25.61 14.91
N SER A 234 -3.80 25.48 16.21
CA SER A 234 -4.25 26.59 17.03
C SER A 234 -3.11 27.60 17.25
N SER A 235 -3.43 28.89 17.26
CA SER A 235 -2.49 30.02 17.41
C SER A 235 -1.63 29.98 18.69
N THR A 236 -1.98 29.14 19.67
CA THR A 236 -1.22 28.91 20.91
C THR A 236 0.07 28.12 20.70
N VAL A 237 0.18 27.33 19.62
CA VAL A 237 1.40 26.55 19.29
C VAL A 237 2.54 27.46 18.82
N LEU A 238 2.21 28.67 18.35
CA LEU A 238 3.14 29.67 17.85
C LEU A 238 4.10 30.21 18.93
N ALA A 239 3.66 30.21 20.19
CA ALA A 239 4.45 30.68 21.34
C ALA A 239 5.56 29.71 21.77
N ARG A 240 5.53 28.44 21.29
CA ARG A 240 6.52 27.40 21.65
C ARG A 240 7.73 27.33 20.71
N GLY A 241 7.81 28.18 19.68
CA GLY A 241 8.96 28.31 18.79
C GLY A 241 8.87 27.52 17.47
N PHE A 242 9.99 27.46 16.75
CA PHE A 242 10.08 26.80 15.44
C PHE A 242 9.65 25.32 15.40
N PRO A 243 10.12 24.42 16.30
CA PRO A 243 9.84 23.01 16.15
C PRO A 243 8.35 22.69 16.34
N SER A 244 7.67 23.34 17.29
CA SER A 244 6.24 23.10 17.53
C SER A 244 5.37 23.55 16.36
N LEU A 245 5.72 24.67 15.73
CA LEU A 245 5.04 25.16 14.53
C LEU A 245 5.26 24.22 13.34
N PHE A 246 6.51 23.81 13.12
CA PHE A 246 6.87 22.92 12.00
C PHE A 246 6.16 21.57 12.08
N PHE A 247 6.20 20.91 13.24
CA PHE A 247 5.53 19.63 13.43
C PHE A 247 4.01 19.74 13.39
N CYS A 248 3.42 20.81 13.92
CA CYS A 248 1.97 20.95 13.86
C CYS A 248 1.51 21.20 12.41
N GLN A 249 2.10 22.20 11.76
CA GLN A 249 1.65 22.70 10.45
C GLN A 249 1.87 21.68 9.33
N TYR A 250 2.99 20.95 9.39
CA TYR A 250 3.39 20.00 8.35
C TYR A 250 3.40 18.55 8.85
N SER A 251 2.67 18.24 9.93
CA SER A 251 2.61 16.89 10.53
C SER A 251 2.34 15.80 9.50
N ALA A 252 1.31 15.95 8.66
CA ALA A 252 0.94 14.96 7.65
C ALA A 252 2.04 14.76 6.60
N ASP A 253 2.61 15.85 6.07
CA ASP A 253 3.72 15.77 5.11
C ASP A 253 4.97 15.12 5.71
N LEU A 254 5.30 15.44 6.97
CA LEU A 254 6.43 14.86 7.68
C LEU A 254 6.25 13.37 7.94
N TRP A 255 5.04 12.95 8.32
CA TRP A 255 4.72 11.54 8.47
C TRP A 255 4.79 10.78 7.14
N ASN A 256 4.29 11.37 6.05
CA ASN A 256 4.36 10.75 4.72
C ASN A 256 5.82 10.60 4.26
N ILE A 257 6.65 11.65 4.42
CA ILE A 257 8.08 11.58 4.12
C ILE A 257 8.78 10.55 5.00
N GLY A 258 8.49 10.55 6.31
CA GLY A 258 9.07 9.62 7.26
C GLY A 258 8.74 8.17 6.92
N ILE A 259 7.47 7.87 6.63
CA ILE A 259 7.02 6.54 6.23
C ILE A 259 7.74 6.09 4.95
N SER A 260 7.77 6.93 3.89
CA SER A 260 8.44 6.56 2.63
C SER A 260 9.92 6.24 2.83
N VAL A 261 10.65 7.15 3.50
CA VAL A 261 12.11 7.02 3.66
C VAL A 261 12.49 5.89 4.61
N PHE A 262 11.79 5.71 5.74
CA PHE A 262 12.16 4.71 6.74
C PHE A 262 11.57 3.32 6.48
N ILE A 263 10.42 3.23 5.79
CA ILE A 263 9.75 1.95 5.56
C ILE A 263 10.10 1.36 4.19
N GLN A 264 10.32 2.19 3.17
CA GLN A 264 10.55 1.72 1.80
C GLN A 264 11.92 2.13 1.25
N ASP A 265 12.09 3.40 0.91
CA ASP A 265 13.15 3.84 -0.01
C ASP A 265 14.54 3.72 0.61
N GLY A 266 14.68 4.11 1.88
CA GLY A 266 15.93 4.04 2.63
C GLY A 266 16.42 2.61 2.80
N PRO A 267 15.62 1.70 3.41
CA PRO A 267 16.02 0.30 3.57
C PRO A 267 16.35 -0.40 2.24
N PHE A 268 15.59 -0.14 1.17
CA PHE A 268 15.85 -0.72 -0.15
C PHE A 268 17.16 -0.21 -0.74
N LEU A 269 17.44 1.10 -0.60
CA LEU A 269 18.72 1.67 -1.02
C LEU A 269 19.89 1.08 -0.23
N ILE A 270 19.78 0.98 1.09
CA ILE A 270 20.83 0.42 1.95
C ILE A 270 21.15 -1.02 1.54
N LEU A 271 20.14 -1.86 1.33
CA LEU A 271 20.38 -3.24 0.90
C LEU A 271 21.06 -3.27 -0.48
N ARG A 272 20.57 -2.51 -1.45
CA ARG A 272 21.16 -2.46 -2.80
C ARG A 272 22.62 -2.00 -2.76
N LEU A 273 22.94 -1.02 -1.92
CA LEU A 273 24.32 -0.59 -1.67
C LEU A 273 25.16 -1.71 -1.08
N ILE A 274 24.68 -2.42 -0.04
CA ILE A 274 25.38 -3.57 0.55
C ILE A 274 25.65 -4.66 -0.50
N LEU A 275 24.67 -4.97 -1.36
CA LEU A 275 24.84 -5.96 -2.42
C LEU A 275 25.91 -5.54 -3.44
N MET A 276 25.93 -4.26 -3.83
CA MET A 276 26.92 -3.72 -4.76
C MET A 276 28.32 -3.61 -4.14
N THR A 277 28.44 -3.13 -2.90
CA THR A 277 29.75 -2.85 -2.28
C THR A 277 30.35 -4.05 -1.54
N CYS A 278 29.54 -4.85 -0.85
CA CYS A 278 30.05 -5.95 -0.02
C CYS A 278 30.04 -7.29 -0.76
N PHE A 279 29.02 -7.53 -1.61
CA PHE A 279 28.89 -8.78 -2.36
C PHE A 279 29.38 -8.66 -3.82
N ASN A 280 29.82 -7.47 -4.24
CA ASN A 280 30.28 -7.17 -5.61
C ASN A 280 29.31 -7.65 -6.70
N VAL A 281 28.00 -7.61 -6.41
CA VAL A 281 26.96 -7.96 -7.38
C VAL A 281 26.55 -6.69 -8.12
N THR A 282 26.92 -6.59 -9.38
CA THR A 282 26.60 -5.42 -10.21
C THR A 282 25.79 -5.84 -11.44
N ASN A 283 24.47 -5.81 -11.31
CA ASN A 283 23.55 -5.97 -12.43
C ASN A 283 23.07 -4.59 -12.91
N GLN A 284 22.85 -4.43 -14.21
CA GLN A 284 22.35 -3.16 -14.78
C GLN A 284 21.05 -2.69 -14.09
N MET A 285 20.09 -3.60 -13.89
CA MET A 285 18.83 -3.31 -13.20
C MET A 285 19.06 -2.90 -11.74
N LEU A 286 19.93 -3.61 -11.02
CA LEU A 286 20.25 -3.31 -9.62
C LEU A 286 20.84 -1.89 -9.46
N VAL A 287 21.77 -1.51 -10.35
CA VAL A 287 22.39 -0.18 -10.36
C VAL A 287 21.36 0.89 -10.71
N PHE A 288 20.54 0.67 -11.75
CA PHE A 288 19.50 1.60 -12.15
C PHE A 288 18.50 1.86 -11.03
N PHE A 289 18.02 0.80 -10.38
CA PHE A 289 17.05 0.94 -9.30
C PHE A 289 17.66 1.48 -8.00
N ALA A 290 18.95 1.26 -7.75
CA ALA A 290 19.65 1.94 -6.67
C ALA A 290 19.75 3.45 -6.93
N ALA A 291 20.06 3.86 -8.17
CA ALA A 291 20.07 5.27 -8.56
C ALA A 291 18.67 5.91 -8.46
N LYS A 292 17.62 5.21 -8.89
CA LYS A 292 16.22 5.62 -8.70
C LYS A 292 15.90 5.85 -7.21
N ASN A 293 16.19 4.88 -6.34
CA ASN A 293 15.91 5.02 -4.90
C ASN A 293 16.74 6.15 -4.28
N PHE A 294 18.00 6.32 -4.68
CA PHE A 294 18.82 7.43 -4.23
C PHE A 294 18.20 8.78 -4.62
N LEU A 295 17.74 8.92 -5.86
CA LEU A 295 17.06 10.12 -6.33
C LEU A 295 15.78 10.39 -5.53
N VAL A 296 14.97 9.36 -5.27
CA VAL A 296 13.74 9.47 -4.46
C VAL A 296 14.06 9.94 -3.03
N VAL A 297 15.08 9.38 -2.39
CA VAL A 297 15.52 9.82 -1.05
C VAL A 297 15.98 11.28 -1.08
N VAL A 298 16.76 11.70 -2.09
CA VAL A 298 17.19 13.10 -2.25
C VAL A 298 15.99 14.03 -2.44
N LEU A 299 14.98 13.63 -3.21
CA LEU A 299 13.76 14.41 -3.41
C LEU A 299 12.94 14.55 -2.11
N HIS A 300 12.85 13.49 -1.30
CA HIS A 300 12.21 13.55 0.02
C HIS A 300 12.95 14.50 0.97
N LEU A 301 14.29 14.46 0.98
CA LEU A 301 15.12 15.40 1.75
C LEU A 301 14.95 16.84 1.26
N TYR A 302 14.89 17.06 -0.05
CA TYR A 302 14.62 18.37 -0.63
C TYR A 302 13.25 18.91 -0.18
N ARG A 303 12.19 18.09 -0.25
CA ARG A 303 10.86 18.47 0.23
C ARG A 303 10.88 18.82 1.72
N LEU A 304 11.60 18.05 2.54
CA LEU A 304 11.78 18.36 3.96
C LEU A 304 12.44 19.73 4.19
N VAL A 305 13.48 20.07 3.42
CA VAL A 305 14.14 21.38 3.48
C VAL A 305 13.19 22.51 3.08
N VAL A 306 12.42 22.34 2.00
CA VAL A 306 11.44 23.34 1.53
C VAL A 306 10.38 23.61 2.61
N LEU A 307 9.83 22.56 3.22
CA LEU A 307 8.86 22.70 4.31
C LEU A 307 9.48 23.41 5.52
N ALA A 308 10.73 23.11 5.86
CA ALA A 308 11.43 23.74 6.97
C ALA A 308 11.66 25.25 6.71
N LEU A 309 12.02 25.63 5.49
CA LEU A 309 12.14 27.04 5.09
C LEU A 309 10.77 27.75 5.13
N GLY A 310 9.70 27.09 4.67
CA GLY A 310 8.33 27.60 4.75
C GLY A 310 7.90 27.90 6.20
N ALA A 311 8.12 26.96 7.13
CA ALA A 311 7.83 27.17 8.54
C ALA A 311 8.65 28.32 9.15
N ARG A 312 9.93 28.47 8.77
CA ARG A 312 10.76 29.60 9.22
C ARG A 312 10.23 30.93 8.72
N ALA A 313 9.81 31.01 7.46
CA ALA A 313 9.24 32.23 6.88
C ALA A 313 7.92 32.63 7.57
N SER A 314 7.05 31.66 7.87
CA SER A 314 5.80 31.88 8.62
C SER A 314 6.06 32.43 10.03
N LEU A 315 7.05 31.88 10.73
CA LEU A 315 7.45 32.37 12.06
C LEU A 315 7.96 33.81 12.01
N GLN A 316 8.75 34.15 10.99
CA GLN A 316 9.27 35.52 10.80
C GLN A 316 8.16 36.53 10.50
N ARG A 317 7.16 36.17 9.69
CA ARG A 317 6.00 37.05 9.42
C ARG A 317 5.22 37.36 10.69
N HIS A 318 4.94 36.36 11.52
CA HIS A 318 4.24 36.58 12.78
C HIS A 318 5.05 37.37 13.79
N SER A 319 6.37 37.15 13.89
CA SER A 319 7.23 37.95 14.77
C SER A 319 7.22 39.44 14.40
N LYS A 320 7.19 39.75 13.09
CA LYS A 320 7.08 41.13 12.60
C LYS A 320 5.68 41.73 12.86
N SER A 321 4.61 40.93 12.73
CA SER A 321 3.24 41.38 13.06
C SER A 321 3.07 41.70 14.54
N SER A 322 3.65 40.90 15.44
CA SER A 322 3.58 41.15 16.90
C SER A 322 4.42 42.34 17.37
N LYS A 323 5.45 42.73 16.60
CA LYS A 323 6.24 43.95 16.88
C LYS A 323 5.65 45.21 16.22
N GLY A 324 4.59 45.07 15.42
CA GLY A 324 4.00 46.14 14.62
C GLY A 324 2.77 46.82 15.23
N GLU A 325 2.30 46.43 16.42
CA GLU A 325 1.30 47.21 17.15
C GLU A 325 2.01 48.30 17.99
N PRO A 326 1.97 49.59 17.59
CA PRO A 326 2.18 50.64 18.55
C PRO A 326 0.99 50.59 19.52
N VAL A 327 1.28 50.19 20.75
CA VAL A 327 0.38 50.35 21.89
C VAL A 327 0.12 51.85 22.06
N CYS A 328 -0.93 52.37 21.41
CA CYS A 328 -1.55 53.63 21.79
C CYS A 328 -2.31 53.38 23.10
N GLN A 329 -1.59 53.43 24.23
CA GLN A 329 -2.19 53.49 25.55
C GLN A 329 -2.69 54.91 25.80
N GLY A 330 -3.82 55.25 25.16
CA GLY A 330 -4.60 56.43 25.49
C GLY A 330 -5.60 56.09 26.59
N ARG A 331 -5.28 56.43 27.84
CA ARG A 331 -6.27 56.59 28.92
C ARG A 331 -7.27 57.67 28.48
N HIS A 332 -8.57 57.39 28.48
CA HIS A 332 -9.58 58.23 29.15
C HIS A 332 -10.99 57.60 29.13
N SER A 333 -11.53 57.47 30.35
CA SER A 333 -12.92 57.68 30.81
C SER A 333 -14.07 56.80 30.31
N GLU A 334 -14.50 55.92 31.23
CA GLU A 334 -15.85 55.68 31.77
C GLU A 334 -17.14 55.94 30.94
N SER A 335 -18.05 54.99 31.16
CA SER A 335 -19.52 55.02 31.06
C SER A 335 -20.18 54.73 29.69
N GLY A 336 -20.91 53.60 29.64
CA GLY A 336 -21.93 53.30 28.61
C GLY A 336 -23.19 54.17 28.77
N PRO A 337 -24.33 53.89 28.08
CA PRO A 337 -24.78 52.57 27.61
C PRO A 337 -25.46 52.51 26.21
N SER A 338 -25.80 51.27 25.80
CA SER A 338 -26.94 50.82 24.97
C SER A 338 -27.11 51.32 23.52
N LEU A 339 -27.22 50.40 22.55
CA LEU A 339 -28.51 49.97 21.95
C LEU A 339 -28.26 48.87 20.88
N GLU A 340 -29.28 48.02 20.72
CA GLU A 340 -29.52 46.91 19.77
C GLU A 340 -29.05 47.17 18.32
N VAL A 341 -28.73 46.19 17.47
CA VAL A 341 -29.66 45.25 16.82
C VAL A 341 -28.82 44.18 16.09
N TRP A 342 -29.09 42.90 16.33
CA TRP A 342 -28.65 41.80 15.47
C TRP A 342 -29.75 41.51 14.46
N GLN A 343 -29.51 41.85 13.19
CA GLN A 343 -30.21 41.28 12.04
C GLN A 343 -29.16 40.66 11.13
N GLY A 344 -29.11 39.33 11.14
CA GLY A 344 -28.35 38.55 10.17
C GLY A 344 -29.29 38.04 9.08
N GLU A 345 -29.03 38.42 7.84
CA GLU A 345 -29.40 37.65 6.66
C GLU A 345 -28.26 37.64 5.64
N ALA A 346 -28.20 36.53 4.91
CA ALA A 346 -27.11 35.99 4.10
C ALA A 346 -26.85 36.72 2.77
N LYS A 347 -25.59 36.62 2.28
CA LYS A 347 -25.21 36.13 0.92
C LYS A 347 -23.68 36.20 0.75
N GLU A 348 -23.02 35.06 0.52
CA GLU A 348 -22.66 34.46 -0.79
C GLU A 348 -21.55 35.20 -1.57
N ASP A 349 -20.56 34.40 -1.97
CA ASP A 349 -19.60 34.56 -3.07
C ASP A 349 -18.63 35.76 -3.10
N LEU A 350 -17.34 35.45 -2.91
CA LEU A 350 -16.32 36.03 -3.79
C LEU A 350 -15.15 35.06 -4.01
N ALA A 351 -15.11 34.53 -5.23
CA ALA A 351 -14.05 33.73 -5.81
C ALA A 351 -12.72 34.50 -5.90
N ILE A 352 -11.62 33.82 -5.59
CA ILE A 352 -10.26 34.35 -5.70
C ILE A 352 -9.76 34.15 -7.14
N ALA A 353 -9.39 35.26 -7.79
CA ALA A 353 -8.90 35.31 -9.15
C ALA A 353 -7.48 34.74 -9.31
N LEU A 354 -7.31 33.85 -10.31
CA LEU A 354 -6.05 33.38 -10.87
C LEU A 354 -5.44 34.47 -11.77
N GLN A 355 -4.23 34.93 -11.46
CA GLN A 355 -3.42 35.77 -12.35
C GLN A 355 -2.68 34.89 -13.37
N ALA A 356 -2.94 35.12 -14.66
CA ALA A 356 -2.21 34.54 -15.78
C ALA A 356 -1.00 35.39 -16.18
N SER A 357 0.08 34.71 -16.55
CA SER A 357 1.36 35.25 -17.07
C SER A 357 1.18 35.95 -18.42
N PRO A 358 1.95 37.02 -18.76
CA PRO A 358 1.86 37.66 -20.06
C PRO A 358 2.65 36.88 -21.11
N ALA A 359 1.99 36.53 -22.21
CA ALA A 359 2.59 35.99 -23.43
C ALA A 359 2.98 37.12 -24.38
N ALA A 360 4.13 36.94 -25.03
CA ALA A 360 4.70 37.84 -26.03
C ALA A 360 3.83 37.90 -27.30
N SER A 361 3.68 39.10 -27.84
CA SER A 361 3.00 39.42 -29.09
C SER A 361 3.98 39.38 -30.26
N ASP A 362 3.81 38.39 -31.16
CA ASP A 362 4.35 38.43 -32.52
C ASP A 362 3.17 38.58 -33.49
N SER A 363 3.17 39.66 -34.28
CA SER A 363 2.30 39.80 -35.44
C SER A 363 2.98 40.65 -36.51
N HIS A 364 3.46 40.00 -37.57
CA HIS A 364 3.63 40.62 -38.88
C HIS A 364 3.02 39.69 -39.94
N SER A 365 1.92 40.14 -40.51
CA SER A 365 1.30 39.61 -41.73
C SER A 365 1.83 40.39 -42.93
N THR A 366 2.34 39.66 -43.92
CA THR A 366 2.55 40.09 -45.31
C THR A 366 1.22 40.42 -46.01
N PRO A 367 1.30 41.23 -47.05
CA PRO A 367 0.82 40.78 -48.37
C PRO A 367 1.97 40.53 -49.36
#